data_AF-A0A7J7GBE8-F1
#
_entry.id   AF-A0A7J7GBE8-F1
#
_cell.length_a   1.000
_cell.length_b   1.000
_cell.length_c   1.000
_cell.angle_alpha   90.00
_cell.angle_beta   90.00
_cell.angle_gamma   90.00
#
_symmetry.space_group_name_H-M   'P 1'
#
loop_
_entity.id
_entity.type
_entity.pdbx_description
1 polymer ?
#
loop_
_entity_poly.entity_id
_entity_poly.type
_entity_poly.pdbx_seq_one_letter_code
_entity_poly.pdbx_strand_id
1 'polypeptide(L)'
;MSSFKSPLSLASSVDGSSTDRMGLSHHPSGEIHVIVGPMFAGKTTALLRRVESKGNNGRNVAIIKSSKDTRYAVDSVVTHDGTKFPCWALPDLLSFRQKFGDEAYAKVFQT
;
A
#
# COMPACT_ATOMS: atom_id res chain seq x y z
N MET A 1 -17.52 -19.07 -21.03
CA MET A 1 -16.71 -20.28 -20.78
C MET A 1 -15.40 -20.10 -21.53
N SER A 2 -14.32 -19.71 -20.85
CA SER A 2 -12.99 -19.61 -21.45
C SER A 2 -11.97 -19.99 -20.39
N SER A 3 -11.45 -21.20 -20.57
CA SER A 3 -10.54 -21.91 -19.68
C SER A 3 -9.19 -21.20 -19.52
N PHE A 4 -8.75 -21.01 -18.28
CA PHE A 4 -7.36 -20.71 -17.99
C PHE A 4 -6.57 -22.03 -17.99
N LYS A 5 -5.65 -22.17 -18.95
CA LYS A 5 -4.70 -23.28 -19.05
C LYS A 5 -3.69 -23.20 -17.89
N SER A 6 -3.49 -24.31 -17.20
CA SER A 6 -2.37 -24.52 -16.29
C SER A 6 -1.05 -24.65 -17.07
N PRO A 7 0.08 -24.10 -16.59
CA PRO A 7 1.38 -24.54 -17.05
C PRO A 7 1.81 -25.78 -16.25
N LEU A 8 2.06 -26.85 -16.99
CA LEU A 8 2.62 -28.12 -16.54
C LEU A 8 4.01 -27.94 -15.91
N SER A 9 4.25 -28.80 -14.91
CA SER A 9 5.55 -29.17 -14.36
C SER A 9 6.55 -29.55 -15.47
N LEU A 10 7.75 -28.98 -15.44
CA LEU A 10 8.91 -29.49 -16.18
C LEU A 10 10.05 -29.74 -15.20
N ALA A 11 10.37 -31.02 -15.06
CA ALA A 11 11.43 -31.55 -14.21
C ALA A 11 12.84 -31.24 -14.76
N SER A 12 13.76 -31.23 -13.81
CA SER A 12 15.21 -31.07 -13.86
C SER A 12 15.94 -31.75 -15.02
N SER A 13 16.92 -31.02 -15.60
CA SER A 13 18.14 -31.64 -16.12
C SER A 13 19.26 -31.41 -15.11
N VAL A 14 19.78 -32.52 -14.60
CA VAL A 14 20.90 -32.64 -13.65
C VAL A 14 22.20 -32.36 -14.39
N ASP A 15 23.03 -31.47 -13.86
CA ASP A 15 24.48 -31.69 -13.85
C ASP A 15 25.10 -31.04 -12.61
N GLY A 16 25.99 -31.79 -11.98
CA GLY A 16 26.32 -31.68 -10.56
C GLY A 16 27.24 -30.51 -10.19
N SER A 17 26.89 -29.83 -9.10
CA SER A 17 27.84 -29.39 -8.09
C SER A 17 27.07 -29.05 -6.82
N SER A 18 27.40 -29.76 -5.74
CA SER A 18 26.80 -29.65 -4.42
C SER A 18 26.93 -28.24 -3.86
N THR A 19 25.80 -27.58 -3.60
CA THR A 19 25.57 -26.77 -2.40
C THR A 19 24.11 -26.32 -2.39
N ASP A 20 23.38 -26.84 -1.41
CA ASP A 20 22.01 -26.44 -1.08
C ASP A 20 21.92 -24.91 -0.96
N ARG A 21 21.34 -24.27 -1.98
CA ARG A 21 20.79 -22.92 -1.86
C ARG A 21 19.29 -23.03 -2.00
N MET A 22 18.63 -23.42 -0.91
CA MET A 22 17.22 -23.11 -0.74
C MET A 22 17.04 -21.61 -0.99
N GLY A 23 16.43 -21.28 -2.12
CA GLY A 23 16.02 -19.91 -2.42
C GLY A 23 14.97 -19.51 -1.40
N LEU A 24 15.41 -18.88 -0.31
CA LEU A 24 14.56 -18.15 0.61
C LEU A 24 13.81 -17.11 -0.23
N SER A 25 12.54 -17.37 -0.50
CA SER A 25 11.61 -16.38 -1.03
C SER A 25 11.62 -15.18 -0.09
N HIS A 26 12.40 -14.16 -0.42
CA HIS A 26 12.52 -12.96 0.38
C HIS A 26 11.21 -12.19 0.22
N HIS A 27 10.23 -12.48 1.08
CA HIS A 27 9.07 -11.61 1.21
C HIS A 27 9.61 -10.25 1.66
N PRO A 28 9.42 -9.18 0.87
CA PRO A 28 9.91 -7.87 1.26
C PRO A 28 9.28 -7.52 2.61
N SER A 29 10.11 -7.18 3.58
CA SER A 29 9.66 -6.76 4.90
C SER A 29 8.85 -5.46 4.79
N GLY A 30 8.03 -5.19 5.82
CA GLY A 30 7.33 -3.91 5.93
C GLY A 30 8.31 -2.75 6.13
N GLU A 31 8.00 -1.59 5.54
CA GLU A 31 8.83 -0.38 5.63
C GLU A 31 8.02 0.79 6.19
N ILE A 32 8.69 1.69 6.93
CA ILE A 32 8.12 2.96 7.39
C ILE A 32 8.90 4.10 6.73
N HIS A 33 8.17 4.97 6.04
CA HIS A 33 8.72 6.14 5.35
C HIS A 33 8.16 7.39 6.01
N VAL A 34 9.02 8.29 6.48
CA VAL A 34 8.61 9.52 7.16
C VAL A 34 8.95 10.73 6.28
N ILE A 35 7.95 11.57 6.01
CA ILE A 35 8.10 12.83 5.27
C ILE A 35 7.91 13.97 6.27
N VAL A 36 8.98 14.73 6.54
CA VAL A 36 9.01 15.81 7.54
C VAL A 36 9.36 17.16 6.92
N GLY A 37 8.98 18.24 7.58
CA GLY A 37 9.25 19.61 7.14
C GLY A 37 8.23 20.61 7.68
N PRO A 38 8.50 21.93 7.59
CA PRO A 38 7.58 22.97 8.06
C PRO A 38 6.26 22.94 7.28
N MET A 39 5.24 23.65 7.77
CA MET A 39 4.02 23.88 6.99
C MET A 39 4.39 24.46 5.61
N PHE A 40 3.66 24.07 4.57
CA PHE A 40 3.88 24.49 3.18
C PHE A 40 5.11 23.92 2.46
N ALA A 41 5.95 23.10 3.12
CA ALA A 41 7.06 22.39 2.46
C ALA A 41 6.66 21.25 1.51
N GLY A 42 5.40 21.18 1.06
CA GLY A 42 4.95 20.16 0.09
C GLY A 42 4.82 18.73 0.62
N LYS A 43 4.78 18.50 1.95
CA LYS A 43 4.68 17.15 2.55
C LYS A 43 3.51 16.33 2.00
N THR A 44 2.32 16.93 1.94
CA THR A 44 1.11 16.29 1.42
C THR A 44 1.26 15.91 -0.05
N THR A 45 1.88 16.79 -0.85
CA THR A 45 2.17 16.53 -2.27
C THR A 45 3.12 15.35 -2.43
N ALA A 46 4.18 15.28 -1.63
CA ALA A 46 5.12 14.15 -1.66
C ALA A 46 4.47 12.82 -1.24
N LEU A 47 3.60 12.83 -0.22
CA LEU A 47 2.81 11.67 0.18
C LEU A 47 1.92 11.17 -0.96
N LEU A 48 1.19 12.07 -1.61
CA LEU A 48 0.24 11.71 -2.67
C LEU A 48 0.93 11.19 -3.93
N ARG A 49 2.08 11.75 -4.31
CA ARG A 49 2.93 11.17 -5.37
C ARG A 49 3.31 9.70 -5.08
N ARG A 50 3.60 9.38 -3.82
CA ARG A 50 3.90 7.99 -3.42
C ARG A 50 2.66 7.11 -3.45
N VAL A 51 1.50 7.62 -3.04
CA VAL A 51 0.21 6.91 -3.15
C VAL A 51 -0.10 6.58 -4.60
N GLU A 52 -0.04 7.54 -5.51
CA GLU A 52 -0.30 7.35 -6.94
C GLU A 52 0.68 6.35 -7.55
N SER A 53 1.98 6.49 -7.28
CA SER A 53 2.98 5.52 -7.77
C SER A 53 2.69 4.09 -7.32
N LYS A 54 2.27 3.88 -6.06
CA LYS A 54 1.94 2.56 -5.55
C LYS A 54 0.61 2.04 -6.12
N GLY A 55 -0.40 2.90 -6.25
CA GLY A 55 -1.68 2.56 -6.88
C GLY A 55 -1.52 2.17 -8.35
N ASN A 56 -0.73 2.92 -9.12
CA ASN A 56 -0.44 2.63 -10.53
C ASN A 56 0.34 1.31 -10.71
N ASN A 57 1.06 0.86 -9.67
CA ASN A 57 1.73 -0.44 -9.63
C ASN A 57 0.79 -1.58 -9.17
N GLY A 58 -0.52 -1.38 -9.18
CA GLY A 58 -1.53 -2.38 -8.84
C GLY A 58 -1.63 -2.68 -7.34
N ARG A 59 -1.04 -1.84 -6.46
CA ARG A 59 -1.15 -2.04 -5.01
C ARG A 59 -2.38 -1.37 -4.45
N ASN A 60 -3.02 -2.03 -3.49
CA ASN A 60 -4.07 -1.43 -2.68
C ASN A 60 -3.46 -0.37 -1.73
N VAL A 61 -3.98 0.85 -1.76
CA VAL A 61 -3.49 1.97 -0.93
C VAL A 61 -4.64 2.61 -0.17
N ALA A 62 -4.46 2.78 1.14
CA ALA A 62 -5.38 3.54 1.99
C ALA A 62 -4.71 4.83 2.48
N ILE A 63 -5.43 5.96 2.38
CA ILE A 63 -5.01 7.24 2.93
C ILE A 63 -5.78 7.47 4.22
N ILE A 64 -5.07 7.77 5.30
CA ILE A 64 -5.64 8.01 6.62
C ILE A 64 -5.18 9.38 7.11
N LYS A 65 -6.09 10.13 7.73
CA LYS A 65 -5.80 11.40 8.42
C LYS A 65 -6.45 11.40 9.80
N SER A 66 -5.93 12.25 10.69
CA SER A 66 -6.65 12.53 11.93
C SER A 66 -7.96 13.24 11.63
N SER A 67 -9.05 12.81 12.27
CA SER A 67 -10.35 13.46 12.22
C SER A 67 -10.34 14.88 12.79
N LYS A 68 -9.32 15.23 13.58
CA LYS A 68 -9.12 16.58 14.11
C LYS A 68 -8.63 17.57 13.03
N ASP A 69 -8.06 17.08 11.92
CA ASP A 69 -7.60 17.96 10.84
C ASP A 69 -8.74 18.26 9.86
N THR A 70 -9.46 19.36 10.08
CA THR A 70 -10.57 19.81 9.21
C THR A 70 -10.24 21.07 8.40
N ARG A 71 -8.97 21.51 8.40
CA ARG A 71 -8.55 22.83 7.90
C ARG A 71 -8.87 23.08 6.42
N TYR A 72 -8.85 22.03 5.59
CA TYR A 72 -9.08 22.13 4.14
C TYR A 72 -10.25 21.27 3.65
N ALA A 73 -10.50 20.13 4.29
CA ALA A 73 -11.63 19.24 4.03
C ALA A 73 -11.80 18.26 5.18
N VAL A 74 -12.98 17.67 5.33
CA VAL A 74 -13.26 16.68 6.37
C VAL A 74 -12.80 15.29 5.93
N ASP A 75 -13.19 14.89 4.72
CA ASP A 75 -13.10 13.55 4.15
C ASP A 75 -12.01 13.39 3.08
N SER A 76 -11.26 14.45 2.79
CA SER A 76 -10.15 14.42 1.84
C SER A 76 -8.85 15.00 2.39
N VAL A 77 -7.74 14.52 1.86
CA VAL A 77 -6.44 15.18 1.94
C VAL A 77 -6.31 16.14 0.76
N VAL A 78 -5.97 17.39 1.05
CA VAL A 78 -5.91 18.47 0.06
C VAL A 78 -4.49 19.01 0.01
N THR A 79 -3.91 19.08 -1.18
CA THR A 79 -2.64 19.78 -1.45
C THR A 79 -2.89 21.27 -1.62
N HIS A 80 -1.84 22.08 -1.50
CA HIS A 80 -1.94 23.53 -1.71
C HIS A 80 -2.33 23.89 -3.15
N ASP A 81 -1.97 23.06 -4.13
CA ASP A 81 -2.38 23.23 -5.54
C ASP A 81 -3.84 22.82 -5.81
N GLY A 82 -4.60 22.42 -4.78
CA GLY A 82 -6.02 22.14 -4.87
C GLY A 82 -6.37 20.69 -5.20
N THR A 83 -5.38 19.82 -5.40
CA THR A 83 -5.63 18.39 -5.63
C THR A 83 -6.22 17.74 -4.38
N LYS A 84 -7.34 17.02 -4.54
CA LYS A 84 -8.06 16.37 -3.45
C LYS A 84 -8.04 14.85 -3.62
N PHE A 85 -7.74 14.15 -2.54
CA PHE A 85 -7.78 12.70 -2.49
C PHE A 85 -8.69 12.22 -1.35
N PRO A 86 -9.63 11.31 -1.61
CA PRO A 86 -10.48 10.76 -0.56
C PRO A 86 -9.64 10.01 0.48
N CYS A 87 -10.03 10.11 1.74
CA CYS A 87 -9.28 9.50 2.84
C CYS A 87 -10.18 9.12 4.02
N TRP A 88 -9.64 8.26 4.88
CA TRP A 88 -10.27 7.86 6.13
C TRP A 88 -9.90 8.85 7.23
N ALA A 89 -10.83 9.74 7.58
CA ALA A 89 -10.70 10.57 8.77
C ALA A 89 -11.04 9.77 10.02
N LEU A 90 -10.07 9.63 10.94
CA LEU A 90 -10.18 8.78 12.13
C LEU A 90 -9.72 9.50 13.41
N PRO A 91 -10.35 9.25 14.58
CA PRO A 91 -9.85 9.76 15.86
C PRO A 91 -8.51 9.13 16.25
N ASP A 92 -8.29 7.86 15.90
CA ASP A 92 -7.09 7.08 16.18
C ASP A 92 -6.88 5.99 15.10
N LEU A 93 -5.66 5.46 14.98
CA LEU A 93 -5.31 4.46 13.97
C LEU A 93 -5.87 3.06 14.28
N LEU A 94 -6.16 2.73 15.55
CA LEU A 94 -6.68 1.41 15.94
C LEU A 94 -8.12 1.21 15.42
N SER A 95 -8.89 2.29 15.33
CA SER A 95 -10.25 2.31 14.77
C SER A 95 -10.30 2.02 13.26
N PHE A 96 -9.17 2.06 12.54
CA PHE A 96 -9.16 1.91 11.08
C PHE A 96 -9.73 0.57 10.64
N ARG A 97 -9.31 -0.54 11.27
CA ARG A 97 -9.75 -1.88 10.91
C ARG A 97 -11.27 -2.02 10.99
N GLN A 98 -11.87 -1.53 12.08
CA GLN A 98 -13.31 -1.56 12.28
C GLN A 98 -14.05 -0.71 11.23
N LYS A 99 -13.53 0.49 10.92
CA LYS A 99 -14.18 1.41 9.96
C LYS A 99 -14.02 0.97 8.51
N PHE A 100 -12.90 0.36 8.16
CA PHE A 100 -12.64 -0.19 6.83
C PHE A 100 -13.40 -1.50 6.58
N GLY A 101 -13.70 -2.24 7.65
CA GLY A 101 -14.35 -3.54 7.62
C GLY A 101 -13.33 -4.68 7.67
N ASP A 102 -13.57 -5.67 8.51
CA ASP A 102 -12.64 -6.79 8.76
C ASP A 102 -12.29 -7.57 7.49
N GLU A 103 -13.29 -7.85 6.66
CA GLU A 103 -13.10 -8.62 5.43
C GLU A 103 -12.27 -7.84 4.39
N ALA A 104 -12.55 -6.54 4.24
CA ALA A 104 -11.78 -5.67 3.36
C ALA A 104 -10.35 -5.52 3.87
N TYR A 105 -10.16 -5.36 5.18
CA TYR A 105 -8.85 -5.22 5.81
C TYR A 105 -7.99 -6.48 5.59
N ALA A 106 -8.55 -7.68 5.74
CA ALA A 106 -7.85 -8.93 5.49
C ALA A 106 -7.37 -9.07 4.04
N LYS A 107 -8.17 -8.60 3.07
CA LYS A 107 -7.84 -8.62 1.63
C LYS A 107 -6.70 -7.67 1.25
N VAL A 108 -6.39 -6.65 2.08
CA VAL A 108 -5.24 -5.75 1.83
C VAL A 108 -3.90 -6.50 1.98
N PHE A 109 -3.87 -7.60 2.75
CA PHE A 109 -2.65 -8.35 3.07
C PHE A 109 -2.55 -9.71 2.35
N GLN A 110 -3.54 -10.07 1.53
CA GLN A 110 -3.48 -11.28 0.70
C GLN A 110 -2.91 -10.89 -0.68
N THR A 111 -1.60 -11.12 -0.84
CA THR A 111 -0.87 -11.10 -2.11
C THR A 111 -0.10 -12.39 -2.25
#